data_AF-A0A8S4B0H5-F1
#
_entry.id   AF-A0A8S4B0H5-F1
#
_cell.length_a   1.000
_cell.length_b   1.000
_cell.length_c   1.000
_cell.angle_alpha   90.00
_cell.angle_beta   90.00
_cell.angle_gamma   90.00
#
_symmetry.space_group_name_H-M   'P 1'
#
loop_
_entity.id
_entity.type
_entity.pdbx_description
1 polymer ?
#
loop_
_entity_poly.entity_id
_entity_poly.type
_entity_poly.pdbx_seq_one_letter_code
_entity_poly.pdbx_strand_id
1 'polypeptide(L)'
;MICGSDAMSEIPRCGLRPLRIYSEKKYLSRSVRLNNNNITDLYGIPFILSSFLAQPSKLGWLDLSFNKITHIDVVLCELQELRVLYLHCNSIKDLIETDKLGQLRHLHTITMHGNAIEFAKDYRW
;
A
#
# COMPACT_ATOMS: atom_id res chain seq x y z
N MET A 1 8.40 5.64 15.90
CA MET A 1 7.64 6.47 14.93
C MET A 1 8.50 6.55 13.68
N ILE A 2 8.34 5.61 12.75
CA ILE A 2 9.09 5.68 11.48
C ILE A 2 8.28 6.63 10.61
N CYS A 3 8.73 7.89 10.61
CA CYS A 3 8.27 8.93 9.71
C CYS A 3 8.66 8.51 8.29
N GLY A 4 7.87 8.85 7.26
CA GLY A 4 8.12 8.47 5.85
C GLY A 4 9.45 8.93 5.24
N SER A 5 10.38 9.48 6.03
CA SER A 5 11.72 9.91 5.64
C SER A 5 12.66 8.76 5.27
N ASP A 6 12.55 7.60 5.91
CA ASP A 6 13.49 6.49 5.69
C ASP A 6 13.30 5.83 4.31
N ALA A 7 12.10 5.90 3.75
CA ALA A 7 11.83 5.39 2.40
C ALA A 7 12.68 6.13 1.34
N MET A 8 12.96 7.42 1.55
CA MET A 8 13.62 8.30 0.58
C MET A 8 15.13 8.07 0.44
N SER A 9 15.76 7.37 1.39
CA SER A 9 17.20 7.07 1.37
C SER A 9 17.52 5.72 0.74
N GLU A 10 16.51 4.86 0.54
CA GLU A 10 16.71 3.54 -0.06
C GLU A 10 16.66 3.58 -1.59
N ILE A 11 17.61 2.90 -2.23
CA ILE A 11 17.59 2.67 -3.68
C ILE A 11 16.54 1.59 -3.97
N PRO A 12 15.52 1.87 -4.79
CA PRO A 12 14.53 0.87 -5.16
C PRO A 12 15.21 -0.36 -5.74
N ARG A 13 14.86 -1.55 -5.24
CA ARG A 13 15.47 -2.80 -5.69
C ARG A 13 15.29 -2.96 -7.21
N CYS A 14 16.40 -3.13 -7.93
CA CYS A 14 16.39 -3.38 -9.37
C CYS A 14 15.72 -4.72 -9.66
N GLY A 15 14.57 -4.70 -10.33
CA GLY A 15 13.95 -5.91 -10.88
C GLY A 15 14.64 -6.39 -12.16
N LEU A 16 14.20 -7.53 -12.67
CA LEU A 16 14.69 -8.14 -13.93
C LEU A 16 14.51 -7.24 -15.17
N ARG A 17 13.69 -6.19 -15.08
CA ARG A 17 13.50 -5.19 -16.12
C ARG A 17 13.87 -3.81 -15.58
N PRO A 18 14.68 -3.02 -16.30
CA PRO A 18 15.00 -1.65 -15.90
C PRO A 18 13.72 -0.85 -15.72
N LEU A 19 13.58 -0.18 -14.58
CA LEU A 19 12.47 0.75 -14.37
C LEU A 19 12.67 1.93 -15.32
N ARG A 20 11.64 2.26 -16.11
CA ARG A 20 11.70 3.40 -17.01
C ARG A 20 11.61 4.68 -16.18
N ILE A 21 12.71 5.43 -16.17
CA ILE A 21 12.83 6.70 -15.45
C ILE A 21 12.27 7.82 -16.35
N TYR A 22 11.38 8.64 -15.80
CA TYR A 22 10.87 9.86 -16.43
C TYR A 22 11.74 11.07 -16.03
N SER A 23 11.48 12.26 -16.56
CA SER A 23 12.18 13.47 -16.09
C SER A 23 12.03 13.61 -14.56
N GLU A 24 13.09 14.08 -13.89
CA GLU A 24 13.18 14.21 -12.41
C GLU A 24 13.46 12.93 -11.60
N LYS A 25 14.04 11.87 -12.20
CA LYS A 25 14.39 10.61 -11.48
C LYS A 25 13.19 9.85 -10.90
N LYS A 26 11.97 10.17 -11.32
CA LYS A 26 10.75 9.44 -10.95
C LYS A 26 10.51 8.24 -11.86
N TYR A 27 9.88 7.20 -11.35
CA TYR A 27 9.62 5.95 -12.06
C TYR A 27 8.24 5.96 -12.74
N LEU A 28 8.19 5.52 -13.99
CA LEU A 28 6.96 5.20 -14.69
C LEU A 28 6.53 3.76 -14.36
N SER A 29 6.06 3.56 -13.12
CA SER A 29 5.56 2.28 -12.64
C SER A 29 4.10 2.38 -12.21
N ARG A 30 3.38 1.26 -12.31
CA ARG A 30 2.02 1.08 -11.75
C ARG A 30 2.01 0.14 -10.55
N SER A 31 3.19 -0.27 -10.09
CA SER A 31 3.37 -1.23 -9.01
C SER A 31 4.39 -0.70 -8.03
N VAL A 32 4.02 -0.71 -6.75
CA VAL A 32 4.89 -0.30 -5.64
C VAL A 32 4.87 -1.36 -4.56
N ARG A 33 6.06 -1.73 -4.09
CA ARG A 33 6.25 -2.68 -3.01
C ARG A 33 6.87 -1.97 -1.82
N LEU A 34 6.13 -1.94 -0.71
CA LEU A 34 6.52 -1.36 0.57
C LEU A 34 6.43 -2.40 1.71
N ASN A 35 6.48 -3.68 1.36
CA ASN A 35 6.41 -4.76 2.33
C ASN A 35 7.69 -4.89 3.17
N ASN A 36 7.59 -5.55 4.33
CA ASN A 36 8.70 -5.75 5.28
C ASN A 36 9.29 -4.42 5.78
N ASN A 37 8.43 -3.48 6.13
CA ASN A 37 8.81 -2.22 6.75
C ASN A 37 8.17 -2.09 8.15
N ASN A 38 8.33 -0.93 8.78
CA ASN A 38 7.68 -0.62 10.05
C ASN A 38 6.57 0.43 9.89
N ILE A 39 5.86 0.42 8.76
CA ILE A 39 4.76 1.36 8.51
C ILE A 39 3.64 1.04 9.50
N THR A 40 3.25 2.04 10.29
CA THR A 40 2.15 1.94 11.27
C THR A 40 0.90 2.67 10.82
N ASP A 41 1.08 3.70 9.99
CA ASP A 41 0.06 4.64 9.56
C ASP A 41 0.17 4.89 8.05
N LEU A 42 -0.97 5.16 7.41
CA LEU A 42 -1.09 5.26 5.95
C LEU A 42 -1.13 6.69 5.43
N TYR A 43 -1.21 7.71 6.29
CA TYR A 43 -1.30 9.12 5.91
C TYR A 43 -0.13 9.58 5.01
N GLY A 44 1.06 9.00 5.22
CA GLY A 44 2.25 9.30 4.42
C GLY A 44 2.31 8.61 3.04
N ILE A 45 1.41 7.67 2.75
CA ILE A 45 1.46 6.88 1.51
C ILE A 45 1.35 7.76 0.25
N PRO A 46 0.43 8.73 0.13
CA PRO A 46 0.36 9.59 -1.05
C PRO A 46 1.66 10.37 -1.30
N PHE A 47 2.31 10.84 -0.23
CA PHE A 47 3.60 11.53 -0.33
C PHE A 47 4.69 10.60 -0.86
N ILE A 48 4.85 9.42 -0.24
CA ILE A 48 5.82 8.39 -0.66
C ILE A 48 5.61 8.04 -2.13
N LEU A 49 4.37 7.77 -2.54
CA LEU A 49 4.06 7.45 -3.93
C LEU A 49 4.40 8.60 -4.89
N SER A 50 4.14 9.84 -4.51
CA SER A 50 4.44 11.03 -5.32
C SER A 50 5.94 11.33 -5.44
N SER A 51 6.73 10.91 -4.46
CA SER A 51 8.18 11.00 -4.47
C SER A 51 8.82 10.00 -5.44
N PHE A 52 8.28 8.78 -5.53
CA PHE A 52 8.83 7.73 -6.39
C PHE A 52 8.21 7.70 -7.79
N LEU A 53 6.92 7.96 -7.94
CA LEU A 53 6.19 7.74 -9.18
C LEU A 53 5.96 9.03 -9.93
N ALA A 54 6.14 8.97 -11.26
CA ALA A 54 5.77 10.08 -12.14
C ALA A 54 4.24 10.25 -12.23
N GLN A 55 3.48 9.16 -12.05
CA GLN A 55 2.01 9.14 -12.14
C GLN A 55 1.41 8.28 -11.02
N PRO A 56 1.44 8.73 -9.74
CA PRO A 56 0.96 7.95 -8.60
C PRO A 56 -0.54 7.60 -8.71
N SER A 57 -1.35 8.45 -9.36
CA SER A 57 -2.77 8.18 -9.61
C SER A 57 -3.05 6.98 -10.53
N LYS A 58 -2.03 6.48 -11.24
CA LYS A 58 -2.12 5.29 -12.11
C LYS A 58 -1.65 4.00 -11.43
N LEU A 59 -1.41 4.03 -10.12
CA LEU A 59 -1.01 2.85 -9.36
C LEU A 59 -2.11 1.78 -9.40
N GLY A 60 -1.75 0.58 -9.86
CA GLY A 60 -2.65 -0.57 -9.96
C GLY A 60 -2.34 -1.67 -8.94
N TRP A 61 -1.13 -1.71 -8.40
CA TRP A 61 -0.68 -2.75 -7.48
C TRP A 61 0.11 -2.13 -6.33
N LEU A 62 -0.32 -2.39 -5.09
CA LEU A 62 0.33 -1.89 -3.88
C LEU A 62 0.49 -3.03 -2.87
N ASP A 63 1.74 -3.23 -2.43
CA ASP A 63 2.06 -4.23 -1.41
C ASP A 63 2.55 -3.57 -0.13
N LEU A 64 1.71 -3.67 0.91
CA LEU A 64 1.92 -3.17 2.26
C LEU A 64 2.02 -4.34 3.27
N SER A 65 2.22 -5.57 2.79
CA SER A 65 2.32 -6.74 3.66
C SER A 65 3.51 -6.67 4.62
N PHE A 66 3.47 -7.43 5.72
CA PHE A 66 4.57 -7.47 6.70
C PHE A 66 4.95 -6.06 7.21
N ASN A 67 3.95 -5.31 7.67
CA ASN A 67 4.11 -4.01 8.30
C ASN A 67 3.44 -4.04 9.69
N LYS A 68 3.19 -2.87 10.28
CA LYS A 68 2.56 -2.72 11.61
C LYS A 68 1.28 -1.89 11.52
N ILE A 69 0.60 -1.95 10.38
CA ILE A 69 -0.62 -1.17 10.10
C ILE A 69 -1.74 -1.67 11.01
N THR A 70 -2.40 -0.74 11.72
CA THR A 70 -3.50 -1.07 12.64
C THR A 70 -4.87 -0.69 12.09
N HIS A 71 -4.92 0.24 11.14
CA HIS A 71 -6.15 0.80 10.58
C HIS A 71 -5.95 1.10 9.09
N ILE A 72 -7.03 1.01 8.31
CA ILE A 72 -7.06 1.37 6.89
C ILE A 72 -7.51 2.83 6.80
N ASP A 73 -6.67 3.71 6.27
CA ASP A 73 -7.00 5.12 6.13
C ASP A 73 -7.72 5.41 4.80
N VAL A 74 -8.58 6.43 4.79
CA VAL A 74 -9.29 6.88 3.59
C VAL A 74 -8.35 7.37 2.49
N VAL A 75 -7.11 7.75 2.80
CA VAL A 75 -6.11 8.11 1.78
C VAL A 75 -5.85 6.98 0.78
N LEU A 76 -6.02 5.71 1.16
CA LEU A 76 -5.92 4.61 0.19
C LEU A 76 -7.04 4.66 -0.86
N CYS A 77 -8.19 5.28 -0.53
CA CYS A 77 -9.31 5.48 -1.45
C CYS A 77 -8.99 6.48 -2.55
N GLU A 78 -7.95 7.32 -2.42
CA GLU A 78 -7.51 8.23 -3.49
C GLU A 78 -6.87 7.48 -4.67
N LEU A 79 -6.44 6.24 -4.46
CA LEU A 79 -5.81 5.38 -5.46
C LEU A 79 -6.85 4.68 -6.35
N GLN A 80 -7.64 5.47 -7.08
CA GLN A 80 -8.82 5.01 -7.83
C GLN A 80 -8.53 3.91 -8.87
N GLU A 81 -7.30 3.79 -9.36
CA GLU A 81 -6.88 2.79 -10.34
C GLU A 81 -6.36 1.48 -9.70
N LEU A 82 -6.37 1.40 -8.36
CA LEU A 82 -5.85 0.27 -7.61
C LEU A 82 -6.69 -0.99 -7.87
N ARG A 83 -6.02 -2.08 -8.22
CA ARG A 83 -6.61 -3.38 -8.57
C ARG A 83 -6.24 -4.47 -7.58
N VAL A 84 -5.03 -4.38 -7.03
CA VAL A 84 -4.45 -5.35 -6.11
C VAL A 84 -3.83 -4.63 -4.92
N LEU A 85 -4.24 -5.04 -3.71
CA LEU A 85 -3.76 -4.50 -2.46
C LEU A 85 -3.38 -5.62 -1.49
N TYR A 86 -2.11 -5.70 -1.08
CA TYR A 86 -1.68 -6.66 -0.07
C TYR A 86 -1.54 -6.00 1.30
N LEU A 87 -2.33 -6.47 2.26
CA LEU A 87 -2.34 -6.03 3.66
C LEU A 87 -2.08 -7.16 4.65
N HIS A 88 -1.71 -8.37 4.19
CA HIS A 88 -1.47 -9.51 5.07
C HIS A 88 -0.27 -9.29 6.00
N CYS A 89 -0.23 -10.01 7.12
CA CYS A 89 0.79 -9.87 8.15
C CYS A 89 0.93 -8.41 8.64
N ASN A 90 -0.18 -7.84 9.12
CA ASN A 90 -0.27 -6.53 9.76
C ASN A 90 -1.05 -6.68 11.09
N SER A 91 -1.51 -5.57 11.67
CA SER A 91 -2.22 -5.54 12.96
C SER A 91 -3.63 -4.96 12.84
N ILE A 92 -4.26 -5.04 11.67
CA ILE A 92 -5.63 -4.55 11.44
C ILE A 92 -6.61 -5.40 12.24
N LYS A 93 -7.45 -4.77 13.06
CA LYS A 93 -8.32 -5.48 14.01
C LYS A 93 -9.80 -5.43 13.64
N ASP A 94 -10.28 -4.28 13.17
CA ASP A 94 -11.71 -4.03 13.07
C ASP A 94 -12.22 -4.20 11.63
N LEU A 95 -13.33 -4.92 11.47
CA LEU A 95 -13.98 -5.16 10.17
C LEU A 95 -14.40 -3.86 9.47
N ILE A 96 -14.78 -2.84 10.24
CA ILE A 96 -15.20 -1.53 9.71
C ILE A 96 -14.10 -0.84 8.90
N GLU A 97 -12.83 -1.18 9.14
CA GLU A 97 -11.71 -0.66 8.36
C GLU A 97 -11.78 -1.10 6.89
N THR A 98 -12.37 -2.27 6.62
CA THR A 98 -12.49 -2.80 5.26
C THR A 98 -13.58 -2.11 4.44
N ASP A 99 -14.59 -1.50 5.08
CA ASP A 99 -15.67 -0.79 4.39
C ASP A 99 -15.14 0.38 3.54
N LYS A 100 -14.07 1.03 4.01
CA LYS A 100 -13.40 2.13 3.31
C LYS A 100 -12.92 1.70 1.93
N LEU A 101 -12.45 0.46 1.79
CA LEU A 101 -11.98 -0.10 0.51
C LEU A 101 -13.09 -0.25 -0.53
N GLY A 102 -14.37 -0.21 -0.12
CA GLY A 102 -15.51 -0.21 -1.04
C GLY A 102 -15.55 0.98 -2.01
N GLN A 103 -14.80 2.05 -1.74
CA GLN A 103 -14.67 3.19 -2.65
C GLN A 103 -13.78 2.89 -3.87
N LEU A 104 -12.92 1.87 -3.79
CA LEU A 104 -11.98 1.50 -4.83
C LEU A 104 -12.63 0.60 -5.88
N ARG A 105 -13.28 1.21 -6.87
CA ARG A 105 -14.13 0.53 -7.88
C ARG A 105 -13.41 -0.50 -8.75
N HIS A 106 -12.08 -0.42 -8.85
CA HIS A 106 -11.27 -1.35 -9.65
C HIS A 106 -10.58 -2.43 -8.80
N LEU A 107 -10.69 -2.36 -7.48
CA LEU A 107 -10.04 -3.28 -6.56
C LEU A 107 -10.74 -4.64 -6.61
N HIS A 108 -9.99 -5.68 -6.97
CA HIS A 108 -10.53 -7.04 -7.08
C HIS A 108 -9.66 -8.09 -6.37
N THR A 109 -8.49 -7.70 -5.86
CA THR A 109 -7.62 -8.60 -5.10
C THR A 109 -7.14 -7.92 -3.83
N ILE A 110 -7.48 -8.51 -2.69
CA ILE A 110 -7.08 -8.05 -1.36
C ILE A 110 -6.61 -9.27 -0.57
N THR A 111 -5.51 -9.15 0.16
CA THR A 111 -5.09 -10.16 1.14
C THR A 111 -5.11 -9.56 2.53
N MET A 112 -5.80 -10.20 3.47
CA MET A 112 -5.95 -9.72 4.85
C MET A 112 -5.42 -10.70 5.90
N HIS A 113 -4.92 -11.88 5.50
CA HIS A 113 -4.54 -12.92 6.45
C HIS A 113 -3.38 -12.49 7.37
N GLY A 114 -3.24 -13.11 8.53
CA GLY A 114 -2.24 -12.71 9.54
C GLY A 114 -2.45 -11.29 10.08
N ASN A 115 -3.70 -10.84 10.15
CA ASN A 115 -4.13 -9.63 10.87
C ASN A 115 -5.01 -10.03 12.07
N ALA A 116 -5.16 -9.13 13.04
CA ALA A 116 -6.02 -9.38 14.20
C ALA A 116 -7.51 -9.53 13.84
N ILE A 117 -7.93 -9.02 12.67
CA ILE A 117 -9.28 -9.14 12.11
C ILE A 117 -9.71 -10.59 11.85
N GLU A 118 -8.77 -11.52 11.70
CA GLU A 118 -9.09 -12.95 11.51
C GLU A 118 -9.85 -13.56 12.69
N PHE A 119 -9.68 -12.98 13.88
CA PHE A 119 -10.36 -13.43 15.10
C PHE A 119 -11.75 -12.79 15.27
N ALA A 120 -12.18 -11.92 14.36
CA ALA A 120 -13.51 -11.31 14.41
C ALA A 120 -14.60 -12.35 14.06
N LYS A 121 -15.70 -12.33 14.82
CA LYS A 121 -16.78 -13.33 14.71
C LYS A 121 -17.38 -13.47 13.30
N ASP A 122 -17.41 -12.39 12.54
CA ASP A 122 -18.02 -12.32 11.20
C ASP A 122 -16.99 -12.32 10.07
N TYR A 123 -15.71 -12.59 10.37
CA TYR A 123 -14.65 -12.69 9.36
C TYR A 123 -14.82 -13.97 8.53
N ARG A 124 -14.76 -13.82 7.20
CA ARG A 124 -14.85 -14.93 6.25
C ARG A 124 -13.44 -15.34 5.82
N TRP A 125 -13.10 -16.60 6.07
CA TRP A 125 -11.85 -17.25 5.64
C TRP A 125 -11.94 -17.75 4.20
#